data_AF-A0A368FFV1-F1
#
_entry.id   AF-A0A368FFV1-F1
#
_cell.length_a   1.000
_cell.length_b   1.000
_cell.length_c   1.000
_cell.angle_alpha   90.00
_cell.angle_beta   90.00
_cell.angle_gamma   90.00
#
_symmetry.space_group_name_H-M   'P 1'
#
loop_
_entity.id
_entity.type
_entity.pdbx_description
1 polymer ?
#
loop_
_entity_poly.entity_id
_entity_poly.type
_entity_poly.pdbx_seq_one_letter_code
_entity_poly.pdbx_strand_id
1 'polypeptide(L)'
;MLRSGYGPFKCVQTIRSDPIICGVGALIGVPTLYFALHFILIDMTSAWILMFITITASCFNWAINVDMVMAVVIPTRRNTANSWQILLSHMFGDASSPYIVGMVGNSHFYNLWFFFTSYHHSAYFKL
;
A
#
# COMPACT_ATOMS: atom_id res chain seq x y z
N MET A 1 -22.16 -22.83 6.43
CA MET A 1 -23.23 -21.96 5.92
C MET A 1 -22.68 -21.18 4.74
N LEU A 2 -23.07 -21.52 3.51
CA LEU A 2 -22.68 -20.78 2.31
C LEU A 2 -23.47 -19.47 2.29
N ARG A 3 -22.77 -18.33 2.37
CA ARG A 3 -23.39 -17.00 2.30
C ARG A 3 -23.87 -16.80 0.87
N SER A 4 -25.19 -16.89 0.69
CA SER A 4 -25.87 -16.70 -0.60
C SER A 4 -25.69 -15.26 -1.07
N GLY A 5 -25.20 -15.07 -2.29
CA GLY A 5 -25.12 -13.77 -2.96
C GLY A 5 -26.17 -13.66 -4.06
N TYR A 6 -26.87 -12.52 -4.14
CA TYR A 6 -27.80 -12.22 -5.24
C TYR A 6 -27.14 -11.26 -6.24
N GLY A 7 -27.20 -11.59 -7.54
CA GLY A 7 -26.69 -10.77 -8.65
C GLY A 7 -25.77 -11.52 -9.64
N PRO A 8 -25.03 -10.82 -10.52
CA PRO A 8 -24.15 -11.41 -11.55
C PRO A 8 -22.96 -12.23 -10.99
N PHE A 9 -22.78 -12.26 -9.68
CA PHE A 9 -21.73 -13.00 -8.96
C PHE A 9 -22.09 -14.46 -8.63
N LYS A 10 -23.06 -15.05 -9.33
CA LYS A 10 -23.49 -16.45 -9.11
C LYS A 10 -22.38 -17.50 -9.38
N CYS A 11 -21.38 -17.19 -10.20
CA CYS A 11 -20.36 -18.16 -10.63
C CYS A 11 -19.17 -18.37 -9.67
N VAL A 12 -19.01 -17.55 -8.62
CA VAL A 12 -17.87 -17.68 -7.67
C VAL A 12 -18.37 -17.75 -6.24
N GLN A 13 -19.26 -18.69 -5.94
CA GLN A 13 -19.53 -19.10 -4.55
C GLN A 13 -18.49 -20.12 -4.13
N THR A 14 -17.41 -19.67 -3.49
CA THR A 14 -16.39 -20.56 -2.94
C THR A 14 -16.12 -20.23 -1.48
N ILE A 15 -15.74 -21.24 -0.68
CA ILE A 15 -15.27 -21.08 0.71
C ILE A 15 -13.96 -20.26 0.82
N ARG A 16 -13.47 -19.78 -0.33
CA ARG A 16 -12.25 -18.99 -0.53
C ARG A 16 -12.60 -17.57 -1.01
N SER A 17 -13.83 -17.09 -0.79
CA SER A 17 -14.23 -15.77 -1.29
C SER A 17 -13.37 -14.65 -0.69
N ASP A 18 -13.08 -14.73 0.61
CA ASP A 18 -12.34 -13.73 1.37
C ASP A 18 -10.97 -13.42 0.76
N PRO A 19 -10.09 -14.41 0.49
CA PRO A 19 -8.80 -14.14 -0.16
C PRO A 19 -8.92 -13.68 -1.62
N ILE A 20 -9.95 -14.10 -2.36
CA ILE A 20 -10.14 -13.67 -3.76
C ILE A 20 -10.50 -12.19 -3.81
N ILE A 21 -11.39 -11.75 -2.93
CA ILE A 21 -11.86 -10.37 -2.87
C ILE A 21 -10.74 -9.43 -2.40
N CYS A 22 -9.96 -9.88 -1.40
CA CYS A 22 -8.75 -9.21 -0.95
C CYS A 22 -7.72 -9.04 -2.09
N GLY A 23 -7.50 -10.10 -2.88
CA GLY A 23 -6.61 -10.09 -4.03
C GLY A 23 -7.06 -9.15 -5.15
N VAL A 24 -8.35 -9.18 -5.51
CA VAL A 24 -8.91 -8.27 -6.52
C VAL A 24 -8.85 -6.81 -6.07
N GLY A 25 -9.13 -6.55 -4.79
CA GLY A 25 -9.00 -5.20 -4.21
C GLY A 25 -7.57 -4.68 -4.25
N ALA A 26 -6.57 -5.52 -3.96
CA ALA A 26 -5.17 -5.17 -4.08
C ALA A 26 -4.74 -4.94 -5.55
N LEU A 27 -5.22 -5.79 -6.47
CA LEU A 27 -4.93 -5.69 -7.90
C LEU A 27 -5.49 -4.42 -8.53
N ILE A 28 -6.63 -3.91 -8.03
CA ILE A 28 -7.21 -2.63 -8.47
C ILE A 28 -6.58 -1.46 -7.72
N GLY A 29 -6.24 -1.62 -6.44
CA GLY A 29 -5.63 -0.58 -5.61
C GLY A 29 -4.24 -0.14 -6.09
N VAL A 30 -3.37 -1.09 -6.45
CA VAL A 30 -2.00 -0.81 -6.94
C VAL A 30 -1.96 0.08 -8.20
N PRO A 31 -2.67 -0.23 -9.30
CA PRO A 31 -2.67 0.62 -10.49
C PRO A 31 -3.34 1.97 -10.21
N THR A 32 -4.41 2.00 -9.41
CA THR A 32 -5.10 3.26 -9.07
C THR A 32 -4.17 4.19 -8.28
N LEU A 33 -3.36 3.66 -7.36
CA LEU A 33 -2.36 4.42 -6.62
C LEU A 33 -1.24 4.93 -7.54
N TYR A 34 -0.75 4.11 -8.46
CA TYR A 34 0.27 4.51 -9.44
C TYR A 34 -0.22 5.67 -10.32
N PHE A 35 -1.45 5.59 -10.82
CA PHE A 35 -2.06 6.66 -11.59
C PHE A 35 -2.30 7.90 -10.72
N ALA A 36 -2.76 7.77 -9.48
CA ALA A 36 -2.95 8.89 -8.56
C ALA A 36 -1.66 9.71 -8.35
N LEU A 37 -0.52 9.03 -8.22
CA LEU A 37 0.80 9.69 -8.08
C LEU A 37 1.24 10.40 -9.36
N HIS A 38 0.95 9.85 -10.54
CA HIS A 38 1.27 10.51 -11.82
C HIS A 38 0.40 11.75 -12.07
N PHE A 39 -0.90 11.68 -11.76
CA PHE A 39 -1.84 12.77 -12.00
C PHE A 39 -1.69 13.94 -11.01
N ILE A 40 -0.97 13.76 -9.91
CA ILE A 40 -0.81 14.79 -8.86
C ILE A 40 -0.15 16.08 -9.37
N LEU A 41 0.70 15.97 -10.41
CA LEU A 41 1.40 17.11 -11.02
C LEU A 41 0.60 17.78 -12.15
N ILE A 42 -0.46 17.13 -12.65
CA ILE A 42 -1.20 17.57 -13.84
C ILE A 42 -2.59 18.09 -13.44
N ASP A 43 -3.35 17.31 -12.67
CA ASP A 43 -4.74 17.61 -12.34
C ASP A 43 -5.09 17.20 -10.91
N MET A 44 -5.16 18.19 -10.02
CA MET A 44 -5.38 17.98 -8.59
C MET A 44 -6.73 17.30 -8.33
N THR A 45 -7.81 17.71 -8.98
CA THR A 45 -9.15 17.11 -8.76
C THR A 45 -9.20 15.62 -9.07
N SER A 46 -8.54 15.18 -10.15
CA SER A 46 -8.51 13.77 -10.55
C SER A 46 -7.73 12.90 -9.56
N ALA A 47 -6.62 13.43 -9.03
CA ALA A 47 -5.80 12.76 -8.03
C ALA A 47 -6.59 12.48 -6.74
N TRP A 48 -7.44 13.42 -6.30
CA TRP A 48 -8.26 13.23 -5.10
C TRP A 48 -9.31 12.12 -5.26
N ILE A 49 -9.95 12.02 -6.43
CA ILE A 49 -10.93 10.97 -6.72
C ILE A 49 -10.25 9.59 -6.76
N LEU A 50 -9.09 9.50 -7.41
CA LEU A 50 -8.30 8.25 -7.49
C LEU A 50 -7.77 7.84 -6.11
N MET A 51 -7.34 8.80 -5.29
CA MET A 51 -6.94 8.57 -3.90
C MET A 51 -8.09 8.04 -3.06
N PHE A 52 -9.30 8.58 -3.21
CA PHE A 52 -10.48 8.10 -2.50
C PHE A 52 -10.80 6.62 -2.81
N ILE A 53 -10.73 6.24 -4.08
CA ILE A 53 -10.95 4.85 -4.53
C ILE A 53 -9.87 3.93 -3.95
N THR A 54 -8.62 4.36 -4.01
CA THR A 54 -7.46 3.61 -3.48
C THR A 54 -7.56 3.37 -1.98
N ILE A 55 -7.92 4.39 -1.21
CA ILE A 55 -8.10 4.30 0.24
C ILE A 55 -9.26 3.36 0.57
N THR A 56 -10.38 3.47 -0.16
CA THR A 56 -11.55 2.60 0.03
C THR A 56 -11.20 1.12 -0.22
N ALA A 57 -10.46 0.82 -1.29
CA ALA A 57 -9.99 -0.53 -1.58
C ALA A 57 -9.04 -1.06 -0.49
N SER A 58 -8.19 -0.20 0.05
CA SER A 58 -7.26 -0.54 1.13
C SER A 58 -7.97 -0.83 2.46
N CYS A 59 -8.98 -0.02 2.81
CA CYS A 59 -9.80 -0.24 4.01
C CYS A 59 -10.53 -1.59 3.95
N PHE A 60 -11.03 -1.96 2.77
CA PHE A 60 -11.71 -3.24 2.57
C PHE A 60 -10.76 -4.44 2.67
N ASN A 61 -9.55 -4.32 2.11
CA ASN A 61 -8.50 -5.34 2.23
C ASN A 61 -8.16 -5.63 3.70
N TRP A 62 -8.04 -4.58 4.52
CA TRP A 62 -7.78 -4.72 5.94
C TRP A 62 -8.94 -5.37 6.71
N ALA A 63 -10.20 -5.00 6.41
CA ALA A 63 -11.36 -5.60 7.03
C ALA A 63 -11.46 -7.13 6.79
N ILE A 64 -11.15 -7.57 5.56
CA ILE A 64 -11.16 -8.99 5.19
C ILE A 64 -10.02 -9.76 5.89
N ASN A 65 -8.85 -9.13 6.03
CA ASN A 65 -7.71 -9.72 6.75
C ASN A 65 -8.07 -10.05 8.21
N VAL A 66 -8.78 -9.15 8.89
CA VAL A 66 -9.24 -9.39 10.27
C VAL A 66 -10.28 -10.51 10.31
N ASP A 67 -11.22 -10.58 9.35
CA ASP A 67 -12.22 -11.65 9.31
C ASP A 67 -11.60 -13.05 9.12
N MET A 68 -10.63 -13.19 8.22
CA MET A 68 -9.96 -14.48 7.98
C MET A 68 -9.17 -14.99 9.20
N VAL A 69 -8.59 -14.10 10.00
CA VAL A 69 -7.84 -14.47 11.21
C VAL A 69 -8.76 -14.92 12.32
N MET A 70 -9.91 -14.29 12.43
CA MET A 70 -10.91 -14.66 13.41
C MET A 70 -11.60 -15.99 13.04
N ALA A 71 -11.55 -16.40 11.77
CA ALA A 71 -12.03 -17.71 11.32
C ALA A 71 -11.08 -18.87 11.67
N VAL A 72 -9.78 -18.64 11.79
CA VAL A 72 -8.78 -19.71 12.06
C VAL A 72 -8.29 -19.75 13.50
N VAL A 73 -8.53 -18.70 14.30
CA VAL A 73 -8.05 -18.60 15.69
C VAL A 73 -9.17 -18.90 16.69
N ILE A 74 -8.84 -19.73 17.69
CA ILE A 74 -9.73 -20.10 18.80
C ILE A 74 -10.17 -18.83 19.56
N PRO A 75 -11.45 -18.68 19.94
CA PRO A 75 -12.04 -17.42 20.42
C PRO A 75 -11.32 -16.78 21.62
N THR A 76 -10.66 -17.57 22.48
CA THR A 76 -9.91 -17.09 23.64
C THR A 76 -8.55 -16.43 23.30
N ARG A 77 -8.02 -16.63 22.08
CA ARG A 77 -6.72 -16.10 21.64
C ARG A 77 -6.83 -15.07 20.51
N ARG A 78 -8.06 -14.68 20.15
CA ARG A 78 -8.39 -13.78 19.04
C ARG A 78 -7.75 -12.39 19.16
N ASN A 79 -7.66 -11.85 20.39
CA ASN A 79 -7.06 -10.53 20.61
C ASN A 79 -5.55 -10.52 20.35
N THR A 80 -4.83 -11.56 20.78
CA THR A 80 -3.38 -11.69 20.52
C THR A 80 -3.09 -11.88 19.03
N ALA A 81 -3.91 -12.66 18.33
CA ALA A 81 -3.74 -12.86 16.89
C ALA A 81 -3.93 -11.56 16.11
N ASN A 82 -4.99 -10.79 16.39
CA ASN A 82 -5.22 -9.50 15.76
C ASN A 82 -4.10 -8.50 16.07
N SER A 83 -3.68 -8.40 17.33
CA SER A 83 -2.56 -7.54 17.73
C SER A 83 -1.24 -7.90 17.04
N TRP A 84 -0.97 -9.20 16.86
CA TRP A 84 0.24 -9.66 16.17
C TRP A 84 0.25 -9.26 14.69
N GLN A 85 -0.89 -9.36 14.01
CA GLN A 85 -1.00 -8.92 12.63
C GLN A 85 -0.76 -7.42 12.45
N ILE A 86 -1.28 -6.61 13.38
CA ILE A 86 -1.10 -5.15 13.39
C ILE A 86 0.38 -4.83 13.69
N LEU A 87 0.97 -5.46 14.72
CA LEU A 87 2.38 -5.29 15.06
C LEU A 87 3.30 -5.59 13.87
N LEU A 88 3.08 -6.71 13.18
CA LEU A 88 3.86 -7.05 11.99
C LEU A 88 3.65 -6.04 10.86
N SER A 89 2.42 -5.60 10.62
CA SER A 89 2.10 -4.63 9.56
C SER A 89 2.75 -3.27 9.82
N HIS A 90 2.76 -2.79 11.07
CA HIS A 90 3.41 -1.54 11.44
C HIS A 90 4.93 -1.65 11.46
N MET A 91 5.47 -2.73 12.03
CA MET A 91 6.91 -2.91 12.11
C MET A 91 7.52 -3.06 10.71
N PHE A 92 6.85 -3.78 9.80
CA PHE A 92 7.30 -3.83 8.41
C PHE A 92 6.91 -2.59 7.60
N GLY A 93 5.78 -1.94 7.83
CA GLY A 93 5.36 -0.77 7.05
C GLY A 93 6.08 0.53 7.43
N ASP A 94 6.04 0.89 8.71
CA ASP A 94 6.57 2.17 9.22
C ASP A 94 8.10 2.14 9.37
N ALA A 95 8.71 1.00 9.72
CA ALA A 95 10.17 0.92 9.84
C ALA A 95 10.87 0.72 8.49
N SER A 96 10.23 0.06 7.51
CA SER A 96 10.88 -0.19 6.21
C SER A 96 10.76 0.98 5.23
N SER A 97 9.70 1.80 5.32
CA SER A 97 9.49 2.93 4.41
C SER A 97 10.65 3.93 4.35
N PRO A 98 11.27 4.39 5.46
CA PRO A 98 12.44 5.27 5.39
C PRO A 98 13.70 4.55 4.87
N TYR A 99 13.84 3.25 5.14
CA TYR A 99 14.97 2.46 4.66
C TYR A 99 14.95 2.30 3.15
N ILE A 100 13.78 1.98 2.58
CA ILE A 100 13.58 1.81 1.13
C ILE A 100 13.75 3.15 0.40
N VAL A 101 13.17 4.24 0.92
CA VAL A 101 13.33 5.58 0.34
C VAL A 101 14.79 6.06 0.44
N GLY A 102 15.48 5.75 1.55
CA GLY A 102 16.89 6.04 1.72
C GLY A 102 17.77 5.31 0.69
N MET A 103 17.55 4.02 0.45
CA MET A 103 18.30 3.25 -0.56
C MET A 103 18.07 3.76 -1.99
N VAL A 104 16.83 4.08 -2.35
CA VAL A 104 16.50 4.62 -3.69
C VAL A 104 17.02 6.05 -3.83
N GLY A 105 16.90 6.85 -2.77
CA GLY A 105 17.38 8.22 -2.69
C GLY A 105 18.89 8.31 -2.80
N ASN A 106 19.64 7.37 -2.24
CA ASN A 106 21.09 7.31 -2.34
C ASN A 106 21.56 7.31 -3.81
N SER A 107 21.04 6.43 -4.66
CA SER A 107 21.37 6.39 -6.10
C SER A 107 21.12 7.70 -6.86
N HIS A 108 20.08 8.46 -6.47
CA HIS A 108 19.75 9.76 -7.06
C HIS A 108 20.54 10.92 -6.40
N PHE A 109 20.80 10.83 -5.10
CA PHE A 109 21.53 11.82 -4.31
C PHE A 109 23.03 11.78 -4.59
N TYR A 110 23.63 10.64 -4.94
CA TYR A 110 25.03 10.61 -5.38
C TYR A 110 25.23 11.40 -6.68
N ASN A 111 24.28 11.33 -7.62
CA ASN A 111 24.32 12.14 -8.85
C ASN A 111 24.10 13.63 -8.54
N LEU A 112 23.21 13.97 -7.60
CA LEU A 112 22.97 15.35 -7.19
C LEU A 112 24.11 15.94 -6.34
N TRP A 113 24.77 15.15 -5.50
CA TRP A 113 25.92 15.53 -4.67
C TRP A 113 27.19 15.65 -5.51
N PHE A 114 27.38 14.81 -6.54
CA PHE A 114 28.44 15.00 -7.53
C PHE A 114 28.20 16.27 -8.38
N PHE A 115 26.93 16.58 -8.69
CA PHE A 115 26.55 17.84 -9.35
C PHE A 115 26.73 19.07 -8.42
N PHE A 116 26.40 18.95 -7.13
CA PHE A 116 26.57 20.04 -6.14
C PHE A 116 28.04 20.27 -5.77
N THR A 117 28.85 19.21 -5.61
CA THR A 117 30.31 19.32 -5.39
C THR A 117 31.02 19.85 -6.63
N SER A 118 30.56 19.50 -7.85
CA SER A 118 31.08 20.11 -9.09
C SER A 118 30.72 21.60 -9.20
N TYR A 119 29.51 22.02 -8.77
CA TYR A 119 29.13 23.43 -8.74
C TYR A 119 29.91 24.21 -7.67
N HIS A 120 30.16 23.61 -6.50
CA HIS A 120 30.88 24.26 -5.41
C HIS A 120 32.38 24.39 -5.72
N HIS A 121 33.02 23.42 -6.38
CA HIS A 121 34.44 23.52 -6.74
C HIS A 121 34.73 24.54 -7.88
N SER A 122 33.73 24.83 -8.73
CA SER A 122 33.86 25.86 -9.79
C SER A 122 33.71 27.30 -9.26
N ALA A 123 33.13 27.48 -8.05
CA ALA A 123 32.90 28.79 -7.45
C ALA A 123 34.12 29.39 -6.71
N TYR A 124 35.09 28.57 -6.28
CA TYR A 124 36.29 29.05 -5.56
C TYR A 124 37.51 29.36 -6.45
N PHE A 125 37.45 29.07 -7.75
CA PHE A 125 38.55 29.35 -8.70
C PHE A 125 38.31 30.62 -9.55
N LYS A 126 37.35 31.46 -9.16
CA LYS A 126 36.98 32.72 -9.84
C LYS A 126 37.03 33.96 -8.94
N LEU A 127 37.87 33.91 -7.89
CA LEU A 127 38.34 35.04 -7.09
C LEU A 127 39.87 34.97 -7.05
#